data_AF-A0A535JXE2-F1
#
_entry.id   AF-A0A535JXE2-F1
#
_cell.length_a   1.000
_cell.length_b   1.000
_cell.length_c   1.000
_cell.angle_alpha   90.00
_cell.angle_beta   90.00
_cell.angle_gamma   90.00
#
_symmetry.space_group_name_H-M   'P 1'
#
loop_
_entity.id
_entity.type
_entity.pdbx_description
1 polymer ?
#
loop_
_entity_poly.entity_id
_entity_poly.type
_entity_poly.pdbx_seq_one_letter_code
_entity_poly.pdbx_strand_id
1 'polypeptide(L)'
;AMRLVGTNGVVILTSVTGAGGSLEVPADEINRRLVLNNALVIGTVNANAVDFRQGLADLAEAERRWPGFLLSLITRRVPLERAAGAVRHDPAQIKQVVEVR
;
A
#
# COMPACT_ATOMS: atom_id res chain seq x y z
N ALA A 1 -8.96 -4.92 10.97
CA ALA A 1 -9.50 -3.66 10.43
C ALA A 1 -10.99 -3.46 10.73
N MET A 2 -11.89 -4.34 10.26
CA MET A 2 -13.35 -4.16 10.43
C MET A 2 -13.83 -4.07 11.88
N ARG A 3 -13.11 -4.65 12.84
CA ARG A 3 -13.38 -4.50 14.29
C ARG A 3 -12.71 -3.29 14.95
N LEU A 4 -11.84 -2.58 14.24
CA LEU A 4 -11.10 -1.43 14.77
C LEU A 4 -11.64 -0.10 14.22
N VAL A 5 -12.38 -0.13 13.10
CA VAL A 5 -12.99 1.07 12.53
C VAL A 5 -14.01 1.66 13.51
N GLY A 6 -13.90 2.97 13.76
CA GLY A 6 -14.82 3.74 14.59
C GLY A 6 -16.06 4.20 13.81
N THR A 7 -16.95 4.92 14.50
CA THR A 7 -18.13 5.55 13.89
C THR A 7 -17.72 6.49 12.75
N ASN A 8 -18.42 6.35 11.61
CA ASN A 8 -18.18 7.04 10.35
C ASN A 8 -16.78 6.79 9.75
N GLY A 9 -16.09 5.72 10.16
CA GLY A 9 -14.75 5.39 9.67
C GLY A 9 -14.77 4.63 8.34
N VAL A 10 -13.64 4.68 7.62
CA VAL A 10 -13.44 4.01 6.34
C VAL A 10 -12.31 3.00 6.44
N VAL A 11 -12.53 1.78 5.94
CA VAL A 11 -11.51 0.76 5.71
C VAL A 11 -11.22 0.70 4.22
N ILE A 12 -9.99 1.03 3.83
CA ILE A 12 -9.53 0.97 2.44
C ILE A 12 -8.70 -0.30 2.25
N LEU A 13 -9.12 -1.16 1.33
CA LEU A 13 -8.43 -2.40 0.98
C LEU A 13 -7.58 -2.14 -0.29
N THR A 14 -6.26 -2.08 -0.13
CA THR A 14 -5.28 -1.85 -1.22
C THR A 14 -4.51 -3.11 -1.62
N SER A 15 -4.77 -4.23 -0.94
CA SER A 15 -4.09 -5.51 -1.14
C SER A 15 -4.94 -6.51 -1.92
N VAL A 16 -4.29 -7.43 -2.61
CA VAL A 16 -4.93 -8.62 -3.18
C VAL A 16 -4.53 -9.84 -2.36
N THR A 17 -5.49 -10.43 -1.66
CA THR A 17 -5.30 -11.70 -0.94
C THR A 17 -5.37 -12.85 -1.94
N GLY A 18 -4.46 -13.82 -1.84
CA GLY A 18 -4.47 -15.01 -2.71
C GLY A 18 -5.79 -15.78 -2.63
N ALA A 19 -6.24 -16.32 -3.76
CA ALA A 19 -7.44 -17.13 -3.84
C ALA A 19 -7.19 -18.58 -3.39
N GLY A 20 -8.24 -19.31 -3.01
CA GLY A 20 -8.20 -20.77 -2.80
C GLY A 20 -8.35 -21.24 -1.34
N GLY A 21 -8.44 -20.33 -0.37
CA GLY A 21 -8.75 -20.64 1.03
C GLY A 21 -10.11 -20.06 1.46
N SER A 22 -10.77 -20.73 2.41
CA SER A 22 -11.90 -20.18 3.16
C SER A 22 -11.46 -19.82 4.58
N LEU A 23 -12.12 -18.82 5.16
CA LEU A 23 -11.93 -18.42 6.55
C LEU A 23 -13.29 -18.24 7.20
N GLU A 24 -13.45 -18.75 8.41
CA GLU A 24 -14.63 -18.47 9.23
C GLU A 24 -14.55 -17.06 9.82
N VAL A 25 -15.60 -16.27 9.64
CA VAL A 25 -15.68 -14.89 10.13
C VAL A 25 -17.01 -14.63 10.83
N PRO A 26 -17.04 -13.77 11.87
CA PRO A 26 -18.25 -13.35 12.58
C PRO A 26 -19.04 -12.35 11.73
N ALA A 27 -19.69 -12.85 10.67
CA ALA A 27 -20.33 -12.02 9.65
C ALA A 27 -21.46 -11.13 10.21
N ASP A 28 -22.17 -11.61 11.23
CA ASP A 28 -23.23 -10.89 11.93
C ASP A 28 -22.70 -9.66 12.67
N GLU A 29 -21.60 -9.81 13.41
CA GLU A 29 -20.95 -8.73 14.14
C GLU A 29 -20.39 -7.68 13.18
N ILE A 30 -19.72 -8.13 12.10
CA ILE A 30 -19.19 -7.26 11.06
C ILE A 30 -20.33 -6.42 10.47
N ASN A 31 -21.41 -7.08 10.01
CA ASN A 31 -22.54 -6.39 9.41
C ASN A 31 -23.20 -5.40 10.39
N ARG A 32 -23.48 -5.83 11.63
CA ARG A 32 -24.08 -4.97 12.66
C ARG A 32 -23.25 -3.71 12.88
N ARG A 33 -21.93 -3.83 12.93
CA ARG A 33 -21.03 -2.69 13.11
C ARG A 33 -21.01 -1.77 11.91
N LEU A 34 -20.98 -2.30 10.68
CA LEU A 34 -21.01 -1.46 9.48
C LEU A 34 -22.26 -0.59 9.44
N VAL A 35 -23.43 -1.17 9.75
CA VAL A 35 -24.71 -0.46 9.77
C VAL A 35 -24.79 0.55 10.91
N LEU A 36 -24.57 0.12 12.16
CA LEU A 36 -24.79 0.99 13.33
C LEU A 36 -23.76 2.12 13.45
N ASN A 37 -22.56 1.92 12.90
CA ASN A 37 -21.50 2.91 12.94
C ASN A 37 -21.35 3.70 11.64
N ASN A 38 -22.21 3.50 10.63
CA ASN A 38 -22.03 4.09 9.29
C ASN A 38 -20.61 3.90 8.74
N ALA A 39 -20.02 2.71 8.91
CA ALA A 39 -18.66 2.45 8.47
C ALA A 39 -18.64 1.98 7.01
N LEU A 40 -17.65 2.45 6.24
CA LEU A 40 -17.45 2.08 4.84
C LEU A 40 -16.28 1.10 4.70
N VAL A 41 -16.45 0.07 3.90
CA VAL A 41 -15.35 -0.76 3.40
C VAL A 41 -15.28 -0.59 1.89
N ILE A 42 -14.13 -0.17 1.37
CA ILE A 42 -13.92 0.02 -0.07
C ILE A 42 -12.63 -0.66 -0.52
N GLY A 43 -12.74 -1.43 -1.60
CA GLY A 43 -11.59 -1.93 -2.33
C GLY A 43 -11.16 -0.92 -3.39
N THR A 44 -9.85 -0.67 -3.48
CA THR A 44 -9.28 0.16 -4.54
C THR A 44 -8.10 -0.55 -5.17
N VAL A 45 -7.97 -0.40 -6.48
CA VAL A 45 -6.88 -0.96 -7.27
C VAL A 45 -6.54 0.00 -8.38
N ASN A 46 -5.26 0.02 -8.74
CA ASN A 46 -4.69 0.86 -9.80
C ASN A 46 -4.78 2.37 -9.50
N ALA A 47 -4.24 3.16 -10.41
CA ALA A 47 -4.21 4.62 -10.40
C ALA A 47 -4.21 5.14 -11.85
N ASN A 48 -4.71 6.35 -12.06
CA ASN A 48 -4.72 7.02 -13.35
C ASN A 48 -3.64 8.13 -13.43
N ALA A 49 -3.49 8.78 -14.58
CA ALA A 49 -2.49 9.83 -14.77
C ALA A 49 -2.65 11.07 -13.86
N VAL A 50 -3.86 11.39 -13.37
CA VAL A 50 -4.03 12.48 -12.40
C VAL A 50 -3.49 12.09 -11.02
N ASP A 51 -3.66 10.83 -10.63
CA ASP A 51 -3.13 10.32 -9.35
C ASP A 51 -1.59 10.35 -9.31
N PHE A 52 -0.92 10.00 -10.42
CA PHE A 52 0.55 10.10 -10.51
C PHE A 52 1.04 11.56 -10.40
N ARG A 53 0.33 12.51 -11.01
CA ARG A 53 0.67 13.94 -10.91
C ARG A 53 0.49 14.46 -9.50
N GLN A 54 -0.59 14.08 -8.83
CA GLN A 54 -0.80 14.41 -7.41
C GLN A 54 0.29 13.77 -6.54
N GLY A 55 0.62 12.51 -6.80
CA GLY A 55 1.68 11.79 -6.09
C GLY A 55 3.04 12.49 -6.15
N LEU A 56 3.39 13.15 -7.26
CA LEU A 56 4.62 13.95 -7.32
C LEU A 56 4.61 15.13 -6.34
N ALA A 57 3.48 15.82 -6.20
CA ALA A 57 3.34 16.91 -5.24
C ALA A 57 3.43 16.40 -3.80
N ASP A 58 2.80 15.26 -3.51
CA ASP A 58 2.82 14.64 -2.19
C ASP A 58 4.23 14.16 -1.82
N LEU A 59 4.96 13.56 -2.76
CA LEU A 59 6.35 13.14 -2.56
C LEU A 59 7.27 14.35 -2.31
N ALA A 60 7.14 15.43 -3.09
CA ALA A 60 7.92 16.64 -2.89
C ALA A 60 7.66 17.25 -1.50
N GLU A 61 6.41 17.28 -1.05
CA GLU A 61 6.04 17.75 0.28
C GLU A 61 6.58 16.83 1.39
N ALA A 62 6.58 15.52 1.18
CA ALA A 62 7.15 14.56 2.12
C ALA A 62 8.67 14.80 2.29
N GLU A 63 9.41 14.95 1.19
CA GLU A 63 10.85 15.24 1.24
C GLU A 63 11.14 16.60 1.91
N ARG A 64 10.28 17.61 1.68
CA ARG A 64 10.41 18.90 2.35
C ARG A 64 10.20 18.81 3.87
N ARG A 65 9.25 17.99 4.32
CA ARG A 65 8.97 17.77 5.75
C ARG A 65 10.02 16.90 6.42
N TRP A 66 10.53 15.90 5.70
CA TRP A 66 11.51 14.94 6.18
C TRP A 66 12.64 14.79 5.15
N PRO A 67 13.62 15.70 5.16
CA PRO A 67 14.74 15.64 4.21
C PRO A 67 15.49 14.30 4.30
N GLY A 68 15.74 13.70 3.13
CA GLY A 68 16.36 12.39 2.97
C GLY A 68 15.39 11.21 3.06
N PHE A 69 14.13 11.41 3.42
CA PHE A 69 13.16 10.33 3.60
C PHE A 69 12.96 9.53 2.31
N LEU A 70 12.74 10.20 1.16
CA LEU A 70 12.48 9.48 -0.09
C LEU A 70 13.68 8.65 -0.53
N LEU A 71 14.89 9.18 -0.36
CA LEU A 71 16.11 8.44 -0.69
C LEU A 71 16.35 7.27 0.27
N SER A 72 15.96 7.39 1.54
CA SER A 72 16.06 6.30 2.53
C SER A 72 15.19 5.09 2.19
N LEU A 73 14.09 5.30 1.44
CA LEU A 73 13.23 4.21 0.98
C LEU A 73 13.90 3.36 -0.10
N ILE A 74 14.85 3.92 -0.85
CA ILE A 74 15.62 3.18 -1.86
C ILE A 74 16.76 2.44 -1.16
N THR A 75 16.46 1.24 -0.67
CA THR A 75 17.37 0.43 0.14
C THR A 75 18.42 -0.29 -0.69
N ARG A 76 18.19 -0.47 -2.00
CA ARG A 76 19.15 -1.15 -2.88
C ARG A 76 19.10 -0.63 -4.32
N ARG A 77 20.29 -0.36 -4.86
CA ARG A 77 20.53 0.02 -6.25
C ARG A 77 21.31 -1.08 -6.95
N VAL A 78 20.86 -1.48 -8.14
CA VAL A 78 21.43 -2.62 -8.87
C VAL A 78 21.64 -2.20 -10.32
N PRO A 79 22.83 -2.43 -10.90
CA PRO A 79 23.03 -2.13 -12.31
C PRO A 79 22.28 -3.17 -13.18
N LEU A 80 21.92 -2.79 -14.40
CA LEU A 80 21.10 -3.62 -15.29
C LEU A 80 21.64 -5.04 -15.48
N GLU A 81 22.96 -5.23 -15.53
CA GLU A 81 23.60 -6.54 -15.72
C GLU A 81 23.34 -7.51 -14.57
N ARG A 82 22.89 -6.99 -13.41
CA ARG A 82 22.55 -7.77 -12.21
C ARG A 82 21.07 -7.72 -11.86
N ALA A 83 20.22 -7.20 -12.74
CA ALA A 83 18.79 -7.01 -12.50
C ALA A 83 18.06 -8.29 -12.06
N ALA A 84 18.43 -9.45 -12.60
CA ALA A 84 17.82 -10.73 -12.24
C ALA A 84 17.89 -11.05 -10.73
N GLY A 85 18.98 -10.62 -10.06
CA GLY A 85 19.13 -10.77 -8.61
C GLY A 85 18.29 -9.80 -7.79
N ALA A 86 17.77 -8.73 -8.39
CA ALA A 86 16.90 -7.75 -7.73
C ALA A 86 15.41 -8.15 -7.73
N VAL A 87 15.00 -9.09 -8.58
CA VAL A 87 13.58 -9.50 -8.72
C VAL A 87 13.17 -10.50 -7.63
N ARG A 88 14.13 -11.15 -6.97
CA ARG A 88 13.84 -12.05 -5.84
C ARG A 88 13.36 -11.24 -4.64
N HIS A 89 12.32 -11.75 -3.97
CA HIS A 89 11.81 -11.16 -2.75
C HIS A 89 12.88 -11.22 -1.64
N ASP A 90 13.23 -10.06 -1.10
CA ASP A 90 14.11 -9.91 0.06
C ASP A 90 13.35 -9.06 1.11
N PRO A 91 12.93 -9.64 2.24
CA PRO A 91 12.18 -8.91 3.27
C PRO A 91 12.99 -7.80 3.95
N ALA A 92 14.32 -7.75 3.77
CA ALA A 92 15.14 -6.66 4.28
C ALA A 92 15.09 -5.40 3.38
N GLN A 93 14.47 -5.47 2.20
CA GLN A 93 14.40 -4.36 1.25
C GLN A 93 13.02 -3.69 1.26
N ILE A 94 13.01 -2.36 1.09
CA ILE A 94 11.78 -1.57 0.92
C ILE A 94 11.54 -1.31 -0.57
N LYS A 95 12.44 -0.56 -1.21
CA LYS A 95 12.41 -0.27 -2.65
C LYS A 95 13.77 -0.58 -3.25
N GLN A 96 13.78 -1.52 -4.18
CA GLN A 96 14.95 -1.78 -5.03
C GLN A 96 14.77 -1.08 -6.37
N VAL A 97 15.84 -0.51 -6.91
CA VAL A 97 15.84 0.12 -8.24
C VAL A 97 16.93 -0.49 -9.11
N VAL A 98 16.61 -0.66 -10.39
CA VAL A 98 17.56 -1.05 -11.43
C VAL A 98 18.01 0.20 -12.16
N GLU A 99 19.31 0.42 -12.21
CA GLU A 99 19.92 1.56 -12.89
C GLU A 99 20.30 1.14 -14.31
N VAL A 100 19.70 1.82 -15.28
CA VAL A 100 20.00 1.70 -16.71
C VAL A 100 20.87 2.90 -17.06
N ARG A 101 22.12 2.65 -17.45
CA ARG A 101 23.02 3.68 -17.97
C ARG A 101 22.77 3.90 -19.45
#